data_AF-A0AAC9IXU7-F1
#
_entry.id   AF-A0AAC9IXU7-F1
#
_cell.length_a   1.000
_cell.length_b   1.000
_cell.length_c   1.000
_cell.angle_alpha   90.00
_cell.angle_beta   90.00
_cell.angle_gamma   90.00
#
_symmetry.space_group_name_H-M   'P 1'
#
loop_
_entity.id
_entity.type
_entity.pdbx_description
1 polymer ?
#
loop_
_entity_poly.entity_id
_entity_poly.type
_entity_poly.pdbx_seq_one_letter_code
_entity_poly.pdbx_strand_id
1 'polypeptide(L)'
;MIDLKEAYTPRPISFLELWEYEGWKMKVYGISSTGDYPRKKLVERAKETAMDILPVPSVTNTHYGAGFIGVHEGEGASFIFIDWWTNENELMHHVYVGPHEEPGNFEYVTPKGLIACCWDLKVLSFERDSWVDQILNNPTGAPDIEGYLNCRLNELV
;
A
#
# COMPACT_ATOMS: atom_id res chain seq x y z
N MET A 1 -26.52 -14.99 -13.98
CA MET A 1 -26.44 -15.12 -12.52
C MET A 1 -24.97 -15.33 -12.19
N ILE A 2 -24.41 -14.58 -11.25
CA ILE A 2 -23.01 -14.76 -10.84
C ILE A 2 -22.99 -15.87 -9.79
N ASP A 3 -22.13 -16.87 -9.99
CA ASP A 3 -21.93 -17.96 -9.04
C ASP A 3 -20.61 -17.72 -8.29
N LEU A 4 -20.70 -17.52 -6.98
CA LEU A 4 -19.55 -17.24 -6.14
C LEU A 4 -19.06 -18.55 -5.53
N LYS A 5 -17.75 -18.77 -5.61
CA LYS A 5 -17.14 -19.96 -5.00
C LYS A 5 -17.25 -19.95 -3.47
N GLU A 6 -17.20 -18.75 -2.88
CA GLU A 6 -17.16 -18.55 -1.43
C GLU A 6 -17.94 -17.29 -1.03
N ALA A 7 -18.35 -17.25 0.24
CA ALA A 7 -19.01 -16.09 0.82
C ALA A 7 -17.97 -15.01 1.19
N TYR A 8 -18.40 -13.75 1.17
CA TYR A 8 -17.57 -12.64 1.63
C TYR A 8 -17.23 -12.78 3.12
N THR A 9 -15.95 -12.71 3.44
CA THR A 9 -15.45 -12.67 4.82
C THR A 9 -14.62 -11.40 5.01
N PRO A 10 -14.94 -10.56 6.02
CA PRO A 10 -14.16 -9.38 6.32
C PRO A 10 -12.70 -9.72 6.68
N ARG A 11 -11.76 -8.87 6.28
CA ARG A 11 -10.33 -9.01 6.59
C ARG A 11 -9.83 -7.79 7.37
N PRO A 12 -9.03 -8.00 8.44
CA PRO A 12 -8.44 -6.88 9.17
C PRO A 12 -7.40 -6.19 8.28
N ILE A 13 -7.51 -4.86 8.20
CA ILE A 13 -6.44 -3.98 7.73
C ILE A 13 -5.79 -3.37 8.96
N SER A 14 -4.48 -3.49 9.07
CA SER A 14 -3.70 -2.97 10.18
C SER A 14 -2.55 -2.10 9.69
N PHE A 15 -2.37 -0.93 10.29
CA PHE A 15 -1.13 -0.17 10.19
C PHE A 15 -0.03 -0.89 10.97
N LEU A 16 1.04 -1.28 10.30
CA LEU A 16 2.14 -2.04 10.90
C LEU A 16 3.23 -1.11 11.41
N GLU A 17 3.69 -0.18 10.58
CA GLU A 17 4.76 0.76 10.91
C GLU A 17 4.85 1.91 9.90
N LEU A 18 5.58 2.96 10.30
CA LEU A 18 6.11 3.96 9.37
C LEU A 18 7.55 3.55 9.07
N TRP A 19 7.81 3.10 7.84
CA TRP A 19 9.11 2.63 7.40
C TRP A 19 9.85 3.73 6.63
N GLU A 20 11.15 3.89 6.90
CA GLU A 20 11.98 4.92 6.26
C GLU A 20 13.10 4.30 5.42
N TYR A 21 13.33 4.84 4.22
CA TYR A 21 14.41 4.40 3.33
C TYR A 21 14.80 5.52 2.34
N GLU A 22 16.08 5.91 2.31
CA GLU A 22 16.60 6.93 1.37
C GLU A 22 15.76 8.23 1.34
N GLY A 23 15.25 8.63 2.52
CA GLY A 23 14.37 9.80 2.71
C GLY A 23 12.89 9.59 2.38
N TRP A 24 12.51 8.42 1.87
CA TRP A 24 11.10 8.01 1.80
C TRP A 24 10.55 7.72 3.20
N LYS A 25 9.32 8.14 3.45
CA LYS A 25 8.48 7.76 4.58
C LYS A 25 7.26 6.99 4.08
N MET A 26 7.23 5.69 4.33
CA MET A 26 6.24 4.75 3.78
C MET A 26 5.37 4.18 4.90
N LYS A 27 4.06 4.40 4.83
CA LYS A 27 3.10 3.73 5.73
C LYS A 27 2.94 2.27 5.30
N VAL A 28 3.22 1.33 6.19
CA VAL A 28 3.10 -0.10 5.87
C VAL A 28 1.79 -0.64 6.42
N TYR A 29 0.95 -1.19 5.54
CA TYR A 29 -0.32 -1.80 5.88
C TYR A 29 -0.30 -3.30 5.65
N GLY A 30 -0.91 -4.04 6.58
CA GLY A 30 -1.09 -5.48 6.50
C GLY A 30 -2.55 -5.85 6.33
N ILE A 31 -2.82 -6.81 5.45
CA ILE A 31 -4.12 -7.47 5.30
C ILE A 31 -3.87 -8.97 5.40
N SER A 32 -4.67 -9.69 6.20
CA SER A 32 -4.57 -11.15 6.28
C SER A 32 -5.91 -11.82 6.10
N SER A 33 -5.90 -12.91 5.34
CA SER A 33 -7.02 -13.86 5.26
C SER A 33 -7.03 -14.84 6.43
N THR A 34 -5.90 -15.06 7.10
CA THR A 34 -5.76 -15.99 8.23
C THR A 34 -5.15 -15.25 9.42
N GLY A 35 -6.01 -14.72 10.29
CA GLY A 35 -5.62 -14.00 11.51
C GLY A 35 -5.49 -12.48 11.32
N ASP A 36 -4.85 -11.84 12.29
CA ASP A 36 -4.89 -10.37 12.44
C ASP A 36 -3.82 -9.65 11.59
N TYR A 37 -2.75 -10.34 11.21
CA TYR A 37 -1.58 -9.74 10.54
C TYR A 37 -0.99 -10.69 9.50
N PRO A 38 -0.43 -10.16 8.40
CA PRO A 38 0.37 -10.96 7.48
C PRO A 38 1.66 -11.46 8.16
N ARG A 39 2.20 -12.57 7.67
CA ARG A 39 3.49 -13.10 8.15
C ARG A 39 4.62 -12.07 7.99
N LYS A 40 5.49 -11.96 9.00
CA LYS A 40 6.62 -11.02 9.03
C LYS A 40 7.52 -11.11 7.79
N LYS A 41 7.80 -12.33 7.32
CA LYS A 41 8.64 -12.56 6.13
C LYS A 41 8.06 -11.93 4.86
N LEU A 42 6.72 -11.85 4.76
CA LEU A 42 6.06 -11.20 3.64
C LEU A 42 6.18 -9.67 3.74
N VAL A 43 6.11 -9.11 4.95
CA VAL A 43 6.36 -7.68 5.20
C VAL A 43 7.81 -7.30 4.88
N GLU A 44 8.77 -8.12 5.28
CA GLU A 44 10.19 -7.94 4.95
C GLU A 44 10.41 -7.96 3.43
N ARG A 45 9.82 -8.93 2.73
CA ARG A 45 9.87 -9.01 1.26
C ARG A 45 9.26 -7.77 0.60
N ALA A 46 8.15 -7.24 1.11
CA ALA A 46 7.55 -6.02 0.56
C ALA A 46 8.49 -4.81 0.65
N LYS A 47 9.23 -4.68 1.77
CA LYS A 47 10.25 -3.64 1.92
C LYS A 47 11.43 -3.85 0.98
N GLU A 48 11.90 -5.09 0.81
CA GLU A 48 12.95 -5.43 -0.18
C GLU A 48 12.50 -5.00 -1.58
N THR A 49 11.28 -5.33 -1.99
CA THR A 49 10.74 -4.94 -3.30
C THR A 49 10.62 -3.42 -3.44
N ALA A 50 10.26 -2.69 -2.36
CA ALA A 50 10.23 -1.24 -2.38
C ALA A 50 11.62 -0.63 -2.56
N MET A 51 12.66 -1.18 -1.90
CA MET A 51 14.04 -0.72 -2.04
C MET A 51 14.53 -0.79 -3.49
N ASP A 52 14.06 -1.77 -4.27
CA ASP A 52 14.45 -1.97 -5.66
C ASP A 52 13.86 -0.94 -6.64
N ILE A 53 12.70 -0.34 -6.32
CA ILE A 53 11.94 0.49 -7.27
C ILE A 53 11.75 1.94 -6.83
N LEU A 54 11.90 2.24 -5.54
CA LEU A 54 11.72 3.61 -5.05
C LEU A 54 12.77 4.53 -5.67
N PRO A 55 12.36 5.63 -6.34
CA PRO A 55 13.31 6.51 -7.00
C PRO A 55 14.11 7.31 -5.95
N VAL A 56 15.37 7.58 -6.30
CA VAL A 56 16.29 8.41 -5.50
C VAL A 56 16.71 9.60 -6.38
N PRO A 57 16.55 10.86 -5.92
CA PRO A 57 16.11 11.26 -4.57
C PRO A 57 14.61 11.09 -4.34
N SER A 58 14.25 10.87 -3.07
CA SER A 58 12.87 10.70 -2.61
C SER A 58 12.02 11.98 -2.69
N VAL A 59 12.66 13.15 -2.65
CA VAL A 59 12.02 14.45 -2.81
C VAL A 59 12.57 15.14 -4.05
N THR A 60 11.67 15.53 -4.95
CA THR A 60 11.97 16.33 -6.15
C THR A 60 10.91 17.42 -6.31
N ASN A 61 10.85 18.08 -7.46
CA ASN A 61 9.72 18.93 -7.82
C ASN A 61 8.42 18.13 -8.07
N THR A 62 8.52 16.81 -8.26
CA THR A 62 7.38 15.93 -8.53
C THR A 62 7.15 14.93 -7.41
N HIS A 63 8.19 14.47 -6.69
CA HIS A 63 8.11 13.50 -5.59
C HIS A 63 8.13 14.19 -4.23
N TYR A 64 7.37 13.65 -3.27
CA TYR A 64 7.18 14.26 -1.95
C TYR A 64 7.78 13.46 -0.79
N GLY A 65 8.55 12.40 -1.07
CA GLY A 65 9.15 11.54 -0.06
C GLY A 65 8.13 10.79 0.81
N ALA A 66 6.89 10.66 0.34
CA ALA A 66 5.79 10.06 1.09
C ALA A 66 4.99 9.06 0.24
N GLY A 67 4.63 7.94 0.84
CA GLY A 67 3.91 6.85 0.17
C GLY A 67 3.41 5.79 1.15
N PHE A 68 3.03 4.63 0.62
CA PHE A 68 2.60 3.49 1.42
C PHE A 68 2.94 2.17 0.73
N ILE A 69 2.96 1.10 1.54
CA ILE A 69 3.19 -0.27 1.10
C ILE A 69 2.03 -1.11 1.63
N GLY A 70 1.37 -1.82 0.75
CA GLY A 70 0.37 -2.82 1.11
C GLY A 70 0.94 -4.22 1.08
N VAL A 71 0.66 -4.98 2.13
CA VAL A 71 1.08 -6.37 2.30
C VAL A 71 -0.16 -7.21 2.56
N HIS A 72 -0.68 -7.85 1.51
CA HIS A 72 -1.91 -8.62 1.61
C HIS A 72 -1.65 -10.11 1.44
N GLU A 73 -1.85 -10.84 2.53
CA GLU A 73 -1.84 -12.29 2.61
C GLU A 73 -3.23 -12.86 2.31
N GLY A 74 -3.58 -12.98 1.03
CA GLY A 74 -4.83 -13.58 0.58
C GLY A 74 -4.83 -15.11 0.62
N GLU A 75 -6.01 -15.71 0.46
CA GLU A 75 -6.19 -17.19 0.47
C GLU A 75 -5.48 -17.88 -0.69
N GLY A 76 -5.59 -17.31 -1.90
CA GLY A 76 -5.01 -17.91 -3.11
C GLY A 76 -3.63 -17.39 -3.48
N ALA A 77 -3.35 -16.12 -3.17
CA ALA A 77 -2.10 -15.46 -3.50
C ALA A 77 -1.85 -14.30 -2.54
N SER A 78 -0.58 -13.93 -2.41
CA SER A 78 -0.16 -12.73 -1.69
C SER A 78 0.07 -11.57 -2.67
N PHE A 79 -0.30 -10.37 -2.25
CA PHE A 79 -0.11 -9.14 -2.99
C PHE A 79 0.85 -8.24 -2.22
N ILE A 80 1.77 -7.63 -2.96
CA ILE A 80 2.60 -6.53 -2.49
C ILE A 80 2.32 -5.37 -3.44
N PHE A 81 1.89 -4.24 -2.90
CA PHE A 81 1.76 -3.01 -3.66
C PHE A 81 2.58 -1.88 -3.03
N ILE A 82 3.31 -1.16 -3.87
CA ILE A 82 4.21 -0.08 -3.48
C ILE A 82 3.74 1.17 -4.19
N ASP A 83 3.45 2.18 -3.39
CA ASP A 83 2.70 3.35 -3.82
C ASP A 83 3.36 4.63 -3.33
N TRP A 84 3.57 5.59 -4.21
CA TRP A 84 4.06 6.92 -3.82
C TRP A 84 3.39 8.04 -4.60
N TRP A 85 3.19 9.16 -3.91
CA TRP A 85 2.55 10.34 -4.48
C TRP A 85 3.53 11.14 -5.34
N THR A 86 3.05 11.57 -6.51
CA THR A 86 3.79 12.41 -7.45
C THR A 86 2.88 13.44 -8.12
N ASN A 87 3.46 14.48 -8.71
CA ASN A 87 2.74 15.48 -9.54
C ASN A 87 1.46 16.02 -8.87
N GLU A 88 1.53 16.20 -7.55
CA GLU A 88 0.52 16.70 -6.62
C GLU A 88 -0.65 15.72 -6.38
N ASN A 89 -1.19 15.10 -7.42
CA ASN A 89 -2.43 14.32 -7.34
C ASN A 89 -2.34 12.92 -7.99
N GLU A 90 -1.17 12.51 -8.43
CA GLU A 90 -0.96 11.22 -9.10
C GLU A 90 -0.33 10.21 -8.15
N LEU A 91 -0.71 8.95 -8.32
CA LEU A 91 -0.18 7.84 -7.54
C LEU A 91 0.59 6.89 -8.47
N MET A 92 1.88 6.74 -8.21
CA MET A 92 2.67 5.69 -8.83
C MET A 92 2.36 4.39 -8.10
N HIS A 93 1.83 3.39 -8.82
CA HIS A 93 1.28 2.16 -8.23
C HIS A 93 1.91 0.92 -8.87
N HIS A 94 2.69 0.17 -8.07
CA HIS A 94 3.41 -1.01 -8.51
C HIS A 94 2.95 -2.25 -7.75
N VAL A 95 2.43 -3.24 -8.47
CA VAL A 95 1.80 -4.43 -7.91
C VAL A 95 2.59 -5.67 -8.26
N TYR A 96 2.80 -6.48 -7.24
CA TYR A 96 3.45 -7.77 -7.31
C TYR A 96 2.55 -8.84 -6.71
N VAL A 97 2.48 -9.99 -7.37
CA VAL A 97 1.69 -11.14 -6.89
C VAL A 97 2.56 -12.38 -6.85
N GLY A 98 2.45 -13.13 -5.76
CA GLY A 98 3.24 -14.33 -5.55
C GLY A 98 2.51 -15.35 -4.67
N PRO A 99 2.96 -16.62 -4.67
CA PRO A 99 2.42 -17.65 -3.81
C PRO A 99 2.82 -17.43 -2.34
N HIS A 100 1.95 -17.84 -1.42
CA HIS A 100 2.14 -17.71 0.03
C HIS A 100 3.40 -18.45 0.54
N GLU A 101 3.68 -19.63 0.00
CA GLU A 101 4.75 -20.52 0.49
C GLU A 101 6.13 -20.16 -0.09
N GLU A 102 6.18 -19.38 -1.17
CA GLU A 102 7.43 -19.01 -1.84
C GLU A 102 7.57 -17.48 -1.93
N PRO A 103 7.88 -16.79 -0.83
CA PRO A 103 8.03 -15.33 -0.80
C PRO A 103 9.16 -14.81 -1.71
N GLY A 104 9.97 -15.70 -2.28
CA GLY A 104 10.96 -15.37 -3.30
C GLY A 104 10.39 -15.11 -4.69
N ASN A 105 9.15 -15.52 -4.95
CA ASN A 105 8.60 -15.66 -6.30
C ASN A 105 7.43 -14.69 -6.53
N PHE A 106 7.73 -13.39 -6.44
CA PHE A 106 6.76 -12.33 -6.74
C PHE A 106 6.93 -11.87 -8.18
N GLU A 107 5.84 -11.93 -8.95
CA GLU A 107 5.79 -11.43 -10.32
C GLU A 107 5.28 -9.99 -10.32
N TYR A 108 5.91 -9.10 -11.09
CA TYR A 108 5.41 -7.76 -11.34
C TYR A 108 4.21 -7.80 -12.31
N VAL A 109 3.01 -7.44 -11.83
CA VAL A 109 1.75 -7.61 -12.57
C VAL A 109 1.09 -6.29 -12.99
N THR A 110 1.58 -5.12 -12.58
CA THR A 110 1.02 -3.82 -13.03
C THR A 110 0.80 -3.75 -14.55
N PRO A 111 1.74 -4.18 -15.43
CA PRO A 111 1.53 -4.14 -16.87
C PRO A 111 0.43 -5.06 -17.39
N LYS A 112 -0.03 -6.01 -16.56
CA LYS A 112 -1.11 -6.96 -16.87
C LYS A 112 -2.50 -6.41 -16.52
N GLY A 113 -2.58 -5.24 -15.88
CA GLY A 113 -3.84 -4.54 -15.57
C GLY A 113 -4.50 -4.93 -14.25
N LEU A 114 -3.95 -5.90 -13.50
CA LEU A 114 -4.38 -6.17 -12.13
C LEU A 114 -3.81 -5.09 -11.20
N ILE A 115 -4.69 -4.35 -10.55
CA ILE A 115 -4.30 -3.27 -9.62
C ILE A 115 -4.50 -3.65 -8.16
N ALA A 116 -5.65 -4.26 -7.82
CA ALA A 116 -6.06 -4.44 -6.44
C ALA A 116 -7.22 -5.44 -6.36
N CYS A 117 -7.36 -6.14 -5.24
CA CYS A 117 -8.63 -6.76 -4.87
C CYS A 117 -9.51 -5.79 -4.07
N CYS A 118 -10.74 -6.20 -3.73
CA CYS A 118 -11.68 -5.35 -3.00
C CYS A 118 -11.18 -4.91 -1.62
N TRP A 119 -10.39 -5.74 -0.93
CA TRP A 119 -9.77 -5.38 0.35
C TRP A 119 -8.63 -4.37 0.17
N ASP A 120 -7.79 -4.52 -0.85
CA ASP A 120 -6.70 -3.57 -1.15
C ASP A 120 -7.25 -2.20 -1.56
N LEU A 121 -8.37 -2.17 -2.30
CA LEU A 121 -9.05 -0.94 -2.70
C LEU A 121 -9.45 -0.06 -1.50
N LYS A 122 -9.70 -0.66 -0.33
CA LYS A 122 -9.96 0.11 0.89
C LYS A 122 -8.73 0.90 1.34
N VAL A 123 -7.54 0.31 1.27
CA VAL A 123 -6.27 1.00 1.59
C VAL A 123 -6.05 2.14 0.61
N LEU A 124 -6.19 1.87 -0.69
CA LEU A 124 -6.05 2.89 -1.74
C LEU A 124 -7.03 4.06 -1.55
N SER A 125 -8.29 3.77 -1.22
CA SER A 125 -9.30 4.80 -0.95
C SER A 125 -8.93 5.64 0.28
N PHE A 126 -8.53 4.99 1.37
CA PHE A 126 -8.14 5.68 2.60
C PHE A 126 -6.93 6.61 2.37
N GLU A 127 -5.93 6.13 1.63
CA GLU A 127 -4.73 6.90 1.33
C GLU A 127 -5.02 8.08 0.42
N ARG A 128 -5.87 7.88 -0.59
CA ARG A 128 -6.36 8.98 -1.43
C ARG A 128 -7.07 10.04 -0.60
N ASP A 129 -7.98 9.64 0.30
CA ASP A 129 -8.74 10.60 1.10
C ASP A 129 -7.82 11.34 2.08
N SER A 130 -6.90 10.63 2.72
CA SER A 130 -5.88 11.22 3.60
C SER A 130 -4.99 12.21 2.86
N TRP A 131 -4.56 11.89 1.64
CA TRP A 131 -3.75 12.81 0.82
C TRP A 131 -4.53 14.05 0.42
N VAL A 132 -5.78 13.88 -0.02
CA VAL A 132 -6.64 15.02 -0.36
C VAL A 132 -6.84 15.92 0.85
N ASP A 133 -7.17 15.37 2.01
CA ASP A 133 -7.49 16.18 3.19
C ASP A 133 -6.25 16.92 3.75
N GLN A 134 -5.08 16.28 3.74
CA GLN A 134 -3.88 16.83 4.38
C GLN A 134 -3.00 17.65 3.42
N ILE A 135 -3.03 17.35 2.13
CA ILE A 135 -2.14 17.96 1.12
C ILE A 135 -2.92 18.89 0.19
N LEU A 136 -3.96 18.40 -0.50
CA LEU A 136 -4.61 19.13 -1.60
C LEU A 136 -5.70 20.10 -1.14
N ASN A 137 -6.53 19.69 -0.18
CA ASN A 137 -7.67 20.45 0.33
C ASN A 137 -7.26 21.33 1.51
N ASN A 138 -6.21 22.13 1.32
CA ASN A 138 -5.71 23.06 2.34
C ASN A 138 -5.89 24.52 1.88
N PRO A 139 -7.10 25.09 1.99
CA PRO A 139 -7.42 26.40 1.43
C PRO A 139 -6.72 27.59 2.13
N THR A 140 -6.12 27.38 3.30
CA THR A 140 -5.57 28.46 4.15
C THR A 140 -4.15 28.19 4.67
N GLY A 141 -3.52 27.07 4.32
CA GLY A 141 -2.23 26.62 4.87
C GLY A 141 -1.29 26.02 3.83
N ALA A 142 -0.11 25.59 4.27
CA ALA A 142 0.84 24.82 3.46
C ALA A 142 0.51 23.32 3.54
N PRO A 143 0.76 22.52 2.48
CA PRO A 143 0.56 21.07 2.52
C PRO A 143 1.19 20.41 3.75
N ASP A 144 0.41 19.57 4.47
CA ASP A 144 0.84 18.94 5.73
C ASP A 144 1.20 17.46 5.52
N ILE A 145 2.45 17.22 5.13
CA ILE A 145 2.98 15.86 4.95
C ILE A 145 2.99 15.08 6.27
N GLU A 146 3.30 15.73 7.40
CA GLU A 146 3.29 15.04 8.69
C GLU A 146 1.87 14.66 9.12
N GLY A 147 0.89 15.53 8.84
CA GLY A 147 -0.54 15.21 8.96
C GLY A 147 -0.93 13.96 8.16
N TYR A 148 -0.55 13.91 6.88
CA TYR A 148 -0.78 12.74 6.02
C TYR A 148 -0.16 11.43 6.57
N LEU A 149 1.06 11.50 7.10
CA LEU A 149 1.77 10.33 7.66
C LEU A 149 1.17 9.86 9.00
N ASN A 150 0.46 10.75 9.70
CA ASN A 150 -0.24 10.43 10.94
C ASN A 150 -1.66 9.88 10.71
N CYS A 151 -2.26 10.11 9.54
CA CYS A 151 -3.48 9.42 9.10
C CYS A 151 -3.17 7.93 8.80
N ARG A 152 -3.71 7.03 9.64
CA ARG A 152 -3.44 5.58 9.58
C ARG A 152 -4.73 4.76 9.65
N LEU A 153 -4.83 3.77 8.77
CA LEU A 153 -5.96 2.85 8.71
C LEU A 153 -5.77 1.65 9.64
N ASN A 154 -6.76 1.39 10.50
CA ASN A 154 -6.91 0.16 11.28
C ASN A 154 -8.41 -0.19 11.35
N GLU A 155 -8.87 -1.14 10.54
CA GLU A 155 -10.30 -1.42 10.35
C GLU A 155 -10.51 -2.88 9.92
N LEU A 156 -11.62 -3.48 10.33
CA LEU A 156 -12.10 -4.75 9.77
C LEU A 156 -13.01 -4.43 8.58
N VAL A 157 -12.63 -4.89 7.38
CA VAL A 157 -13.38 -4.61 6.14
C VAL A 157 -13.88 -5.85 5.44
#